data_AF-A0A1H8W0P5-F1
#
_entry.id   AF-A0A1H8W0P5-F1
#
_cell.length_a   1.000
_cell.length_b   1.000
_cell.length_c   1.000
_cell.angle_alpha   90.00
_cell.angle_beta   90.00
_cell.angle_gamma   90.00
#
_symmetry.space_group_name_H-M   'P 1'
#
loop_
_entity.id
_entity.type
_entity.pdbx_description
1 polymer ?
#
loop_
_entity_poly.entity_id
_entity_poly.type
_entity_poly.pdbx_seq_one_letter_code
_entity_poly.pdbx_strand_id
1 'polypeptide(L)'
;MRIRAHAFGDNRPSRDLVLSPGHAVCLDLLGEVLVPANALVNGATIVRDTVNTVTYWHVELDSHDILLAEGLPAESYLDAGNRAFFAENDVVDLDLTPDDRPAHADFCRPFHEDGVLVDAARAQLRRRAEALGWRLETPEPFADTHLMVDGRIVQLDRLGLIGCFLLPATAQEVWLITPTNTPRDAAMGLDQRDLGLSLSRLALDDGLHAVREIALDDSRMVDGFHIAEVDHRWTGGRARIPADLWAGLIGTVRLRLDLRGPSLPRWVVTPEAMSTAGSEDQVA
;
A
#
# COMPACT_ATOMS: atom_id res chain seq x y z
N MET A 1 11.11 -0.63 -0.80
CA MET A 1 10.42 -0.10 -2.00
C MET A 1 10.87 -0.91 -3.19
N ARG A 2 9.95 -1.51 -3.94
CA ARG A 2 10.27 -2.19 -5.19
C ARG A 2 9.98 -1.24 -6.35
N ILE A 3 11.00 -0.99 -7.15
CA ILE A 3 10.93 -0.25 -8.41
C ILE A 3 11.06 -1.30 -9.50
N ARG A 4 10.02 -1.44 -10.33
CA ARG A 4 10.02 -2.41 -11.42
C ARG A 4 11.02 -2.02 -12.51
N ALA A 5 11.51 -3.02 -13.23
CA ALA A 5 12.26 -2.80 -14.45
C ALA A 5 11.53 -1.78 -15.36
N HIS A 6 12.32 -0.89 -15.96
CA HIS A 6 11.88 0.13 -16.90
C HIS A 6 10.95 1.24 -16.34
N ALA A 7 10.79 1.34 -15.01
CA ALA A 7 9.87 2.29 -14.37
C ALA A 7 10.17 3.77 -14.63
N PHE A 8 11.44 4.14 -14.83
CA PHE A 8 11.92 5.51 -15.08
C PHE A 8 12.33 5.73 -16.55
N GLY A 9 12.03 4.79 -17.43
CA GLY A 9 12.47 4.78 -18.83
C GLY A 9 13.05 3.43 -19.21
N ASP A 10 13.39 3.23 -20.48
CA ASP A 10 13.93 1.94 -20.93
C ASP A 10 15.26 1.65 -20.21
N ASN A 11 15.37 0.44 -19.66
CA ASN A 11 16.51 -0.02 -18.87
C ASN A 11 16.84 0.84 -17.64
N ARG A 12 15.82 1.52 -17.08
CA ARG A 12 15.94 2.34 -15.87
C ARG A 12 14.82 2.01 -14.87
N PRO A 13 15.09 1.13 -13.89
CA PRO A 13 16.23 0.20 -13.83
C PRO A 13 16.13 -0.89 -14.91
N SER A 14 17.23 -1.59 -15.22
CA SER A 14 17.26 -2.70 -16.19
C SER A 14 16.60 -3.98 -15.67
N ARG A 15 16.50 -4.13 -14.36
CA ARG A 15 15.74 -5.18 -13.66
C ARG A 15 15.06 -4.59 -12.43
N ASP A 16 14.17 -5.35 -11.81
CA ASP A 16 13.54 -4.92 -10.56
C ASP A 16 14.60 -4.53 -9.51
N LEU A 17 14.51 -3.30 -9.01
CA LEU A 17 15.39 -2.72 -8.01
C LEU A 17 14.64 -2.56 -6.69
N VAL A 18 15.27 -2.93 -5.57
CA VAL A 18 14.69 -2.75 -4.24
C VAL A 18 15.54 -1.75 -3.46
N LEU A 19 14.90 -0.67 -3.01
CA LEU A 19 15.52 0.40 -2.24
C LEU A 19 14.86 0.56 -0.86
N SER A 20 15.58 1.13 0.10
CA SER A 20 14.96 1.57 1.36
C SER A 20 13.94 2.69 1.07
N PRO A 21 12.95 2.93 1.96
CA PRO A 21 11.96 3.99 1.75
C PRO A 21 12.57 5.39 1.56
N GLY A 22 13.62 5.71 2.31
CA GLY A 22 14.28 7.02 2.28
C GLY A 22 15.36 7.16 1.21
N HIS A 23 15.83 6.05 0.62
CA HIS A 23 16.91 6.10 -0.36
C HIS A 23 16.46 6.86 -1.62
N ALA A 24 17.24 7.84 -2.02
CA ALA A 24 16.89 8.75 -3.09
C ALA A 24 17.35 8.28 -4.47
N VAL A 25 16.46 8.46 -5.44
CA VAL A 25 16.79 8.32 -6.86
C VAL A 25 17.09 9.69 -7.43
N CYS A 26 18.08 9.77 -8.31
CA CYS A 26 18.46 11.00 -8.99
C CYS A 26 17.67 11.14 -10.29
N LEU A 27 16.90 12.22 -10.40
CA LEU A 27 16.04 12.52 -11.53
C LEU A 27 16.48 13.82 -12.20
N ASP A 28 16.36 13.89 -13.52
CA ASP A 28 16.55 15.15 -14.26
C ASP A 28 15.20 15.87 -14.39
N LEU A 29 14.97 16.84 -13.50
CA LEU A 29 13.74 17.63 -13.41
C LEU A 29 14.10 19.10 -13.27
N LEU A 30 14.53 19.71 -14.39
CA LEU A 30 15.15 21.05 -14.43
C LEU A 30 16.55 21.07 -13.79
N GLY A 31 17.31 19.99 -14.01
CA GLY A 31 18.55 19.70 -13.33
C GLY A 31 18.44 18.42 -12.50
N GLU A 32 19.59 17.88 -12.08
CA GLU A 32 19.65 16.69 -11.24
C GLU A 32 19.14 16.99 -9.83
N VAL A 33 18.14 16.23 -9.40
CA VAL A 33 17.54 16.31 -8.07
C VAL A 33 17.39 14.93 -7.46
N LEU A 34 17.50 14.84 -6.14
CA LEU A 34 17.27 13.62 -5.37
C LEU A 34 15.83 13.61 -4.84
N VAL A 35 15.12 12.50 -5.09
CA VAL A 35 13.78 12.26 -4.55
C VAL A 35 13.75 10.90 -3.87
N PRO A 36 13.33 10.80 -2.60
CA PRO A 36 13.28 9.52 -1.89
C PRO A 36 12.29 8.56 -2.53
N ALA A 37 12.61 7.26 -2.54
CA ALA A 37 11.79 6.25 -3.20
C ALA A 37 10.34 6.19 -2.68
N ASN A 38 10.10 6.48 -1.39
CA ASN A 38 8.76 6.53 -0.80
C ASN A 38 7.87 7.65 -1.38
N ALA A 39 8.45 8.76 -1.84
CA ALA A 39 7.73 9.88 -2.42
C ALA A 39 7.27 9.59 -3.86
N LEU A 40 7.89 8.58 -4.50
CA LEU A 40 7.66 8.19 -5.89
C LEU A 40 6.71 7.00 -6.05
N VAL A 41 6.17 6.46 -4.94
CA VAL A 41 5.22 5.34 -4.98
C VAL A 41 4.01 5.73 -5.83
N ASN A 42 3.65 4.82 -6.75
CA ASN A 42 2.54 5.01 -7.69
C ASN A 42 1.60 3.80 -7.73
N GLY A 43 1.80 2.80 -6.86
CA GLY A 43 0.93 1.62 -6.78
C GLY A 43 0.99 0.68 -7.99
N ALA A 44 1.83 0.97 -8.99
CA ALA A 44 1.98 0.19 -10.22
C ALA A 44 3.44 -0.27 -10.39
N THR A 45 4.27 0.59 -10.98
CA THR A 45 5.68 0.31 -11.25
C THR A 45 6.58 0.59 -10.06
N ILE A 46 6.11 1.33 -9.05
CA ILE A 46 6.82 1.57 -7.79
C ILE A 46 5.86 1.28 -6.64
N VAL A 47 6.17 0.27 -5.85
CA VAL A 47 5.31 -0.26 -4.78
C VAL A 47 6.08 -0.46 -3.47
N ARG A 48 5.35 -0.45 -2.35
CA ARG A 48 5.89 -0.81 -1.05
C ARG A 48 5.67 -2.31 -0.81
N ASP A 49 6.77 -3.08 -0.78
CA ASP A 49 6.72 -4.47 -0.35
C ASP A 49 6.62 -4.55 1.19
N THR A 50 5.83 -5.50 1.69
CA THR A 50 5.80 -5.88 3.10
C THR A 50 6.59 -7.17 3.29
N VAL A 51 7.70 -7.10 4.04
CA VAL A 51 8.57 -8.24 4.32
C VAL A 51 8.89 -8.30 5.81
N ASN A 52 9.04 -9.52 6.34
CA ASN A 52 9.39 -9.72 7.76
C ASN A 52 10.88 -9.48 8.04
N THR A 53 11.72 -9.59 7.01
CA THR A 53 13.17 -9.46 7.12
C THR A 53 13.71 -8.90 5.81
N VAL A 54 14.70 -8.03 5.89
CA VAL A 54 15.38 -7.41 4.74
C VAL A 54 16.88 -7.31 5.06
N THR A 55 17.72 -7.45 4.05
CA THR A 55 19.16 -7.20 4.14
C THR A 55 19.47 -5.88 3.45
N TYR A 56 20.07 -4.93 4.18
CA TYR A 56 20.48 -3.65 3.63
C TYR A 56 21.94 -3.69 3.18
N TRP A 57 22.19 -3.23 1.96
CA TRP A 57 23.52 -2.94 1.44
C TRP A 57 23.58 -1.45 1.14
N HIS A 58 24.58 -0.78 1.71
CA HIS A 58 24.86 0.63 1.48
C HIS A 58 26.29 0.78 1.00
N VAL A 59 26.50 1.64 0.01
CA VAL A 59 27.81 1.93 -0.57
C VAL A 59 28.17 3.37 -0.22
N GLU A 60 29.16 3.53 0.66
CA GLU A 60 29.71 4.82 1.05
C GLU A 60 30.88 5.19 0.14
N LEU A 61 30.97 6.48 -0.22
CA LEU A 61 32.07 7.07 -0.98
C LEU A 61 32.74 8.16 -0.14
N ASP A 62 33.91 8.65 -0.56
CA ASP A 62 34.63 9.74 0.12
C ASP A 62 33.80 11.03 0.26
N SER A 63 32.88 11.25 -0.69
CA SER A 63 31.83 12.26 -0.63
C SER A 63 30.53 11.67 -1.13
N HIS A 64 29.41 12.10 -0.56
CA HIS A 64 28.09 11.72 -1.06
C HIS A 64 27.98 12.06 -2.55
N ASP A 65 27.60 11.08 -3.38
CA ASP A 65 27.50 11.22 -4.83
C ASP A 65 26.49 10.22 -5.42
N ILE A 66 26.39 10.15 -6.75
CA ILE A 66 25.46 9.30 -7.49
C ILE A 66 26.12 7.97 -7.89
N LEU A 67 25.39 6.88 -7.66
CA LEU A 67 25.68 5.52 -8.11
C LEU A 67 24.66 5.08 -9.17
N LEU A 68 25.01 4.05 -9.94
CA LEU A 68 24.05 3.37 -10.82
C LEU A 68 23.59 2.07 -10.17
N ALA A 69 22.40 2.11 -9.56
CA ALA A 69 21.74 0.93 -9.03
C ALA A 69 20.89 0.30 -10.13
N GLU A 70 21.34 -0.82 -10.69
CA GLU A 70 20.65 -1.50 -11.81
C GLU A 70 20.37 -0.57 -12.99
N GLY A 71 21.30 0.34 -13.29
CA GLY A 71 21.17 1.35 -14.35
C GLY A 71 20.33 2.58 -13.99
N LEU A 72 19.71 2.62 -12.80
CA LEU A 72 19.03 3.80 -12.28
C LEU A 72 20.00 4.66 -11.45
N PRO A 73 20.18 5.95 -11.76
CA PRO A 73 20.90 6.88 -10.89
C PRO A 73 20.24 6.97 -9.50
N ALA A 74 21.00 6.64 -8.46
CA ALA A 74 20.58 6.67 -7.06
C ALA A 74 21.70 7.19 -6.18
N GLU A 75 21.36 7.65 -4.98
CA GLU A 75 22.35 8.18 -4.06
C GLU A 75 23.30 7.10 -3.53
N SER A 76 24.55 7.48 -3.23
CA SER A 76 25.42 6.72 -2.33
C SER A 76 24.93 6.85 -0.88
N TYR A 77 25.52 6.10 0.05
CA TYR A 77 25.20 6.25 1.46
C TYR A 77 25.60 7.64 1.98
N LEU A 78 24.63 8.33 2.57
CA LEU A 78 24.85 9.51 3.41
C LEU A 78 24.66 9.11 4.87
N ASP A 79 25.66 9.40 5.70
CA ASP A 79 25.57 9.14 7.13
C ASP A 79 24.60 10.13 7.80
N ALA A 80 23.43 9.61 8.14
CA ALA A 80 22.34 10.32 8.80
C ALA A 80 22.25 9.95 10.30
N GLY A 81 23.39 9.73 10.95
CA GLY A 81 23.45 9.24 12.33
C GLY A 81 23.05 7.77 12.47
N ASN A 82 22.99 7.05 11.35
CA ASN A 82 22.50 5.67 11.26
C ASN A 82 23.63 4.66 10.99
N ARG A 83 24.90 5.11 10.95
CA ARG A 83 26.07 4.25 10.71
C ARG A 83 26.17 3.10 11.71
N ALA A 84 25.72 3.33 12.95
CA ALA A 84 25.71 2.29 14.00
C ALA A 84 24.88 1.05 13.60
N PHE A 85 23.86 1.20 12.73
CA PHE A 85 23.11 0.05 12.21
C PHE A 85 23.98 -0.94 11.40
N PHE A 86 25.13 -0.49 10.91
CA PHE A 86 26.06 -1.29 10.11
C PHE A 86 27.29 -1.73 10.90
N ALA A 87 27.44 -1.29 12.15
CA ALA A 87 28.65 -1.50 12.94
C ALA A 87 28.66 -2.85 13.70
N GLU A 88 27.52 -3.36 14.19
CA GLU A 88 27.48 -4.61 14.98
C GLU A 88 26.13 -5.40 14.88
N ASN A 89 26.20 -6.68 14.47
CA ASN A 89 25.23 -7.80 14.56
C ASN A 89 24.23 -8.10 13.41
N ASP A 90 23.93 -9.41 13.27
CA ASP A 90 23.21 -10.08 12.17
C ASP A 90 21.76 -9.60 11.90
N VAL A 91 21.08 -8.94 12.87
CA VAL A 91 19.69 -8.43 12.74
C VAL A 91 19.51 -7.19 13.63
N VAL A 92 19.02 -6.09 13.05
CA VAL A 92 18.71 -4.82 13.75
C VAL A 92 17.21 -4.51 13.62
N ASP A 93 16.61 -3.97 14.68
CA ASP A 93 15.22 -3.48 14.64
C ASP A 93 15.16 -2.13 13.88
N LEU A 94 14.32 -2.09 12.85
CA LEU A 94 14.16 -0.96 11.94
C LEU A 94 13.12 0.06 12.42
N ASP A 95 12.43 -0.19 13.54
CA ASP A 95 11.55 0.79 14.18
C ASP A 95 12.34 1.93 14.87
N LEU A 96 13.67 1.84 14.88
CA LEU A 96 14.55 2.93 15.30
C LEU A 96 14.55 4.03 14.23
N THR A 97 13.93 5.16 14.54
CA THR A 97 14.11 6.40 13.78
C THR A 97 15.59 6.79 13.82
N PRO A 98 16.26 7.02 12.67
CA PRO A 98 17.59 7.61 12.67
C PRO A 98 17.59 8.87 13.53
N ASP A 99 18.58 9.00 14.41
CA ASP A 99 18.65 10.11 15.38
C ASP A 99 18.96 11.46 14.70
N ASP A 100 19.29 11.50 13.41
CA ASP A 100 19.57 12.74 12.69
C ASP A 100 18.95 12.75 11.28
N ARG A 101 18.23 13.84 10.95
CA ARG A 101 17.90 14.14 9.55
C ARG A 101 19.08 14.93 8.96
N PRO A 102 19.69 14.48 7.84
CA PRO A 102 20.78 15.22 7.22
C PRO A 102 20.35 16.64 6.87
N ALA A 103 21.28 17.59 6.96
CA ALA A 103 21.00 18.91 6.42
C ALA A 103 20.94 18.82 4.90
N HIS A 104 20.11 19.66 4.27
CA HIS A 104 19.99 19.68 2.81
C HIS A 104 21.34 19.91 2.09
N ALA A 105 22.28 20.60 2.75
CA ALA A 105 23.63 20.86 2.23
C ALA A 105 24.54 19.62 2.20
N ASP A 106 24.18 18.54 2.89
CA ASP A 106 24.95 17.30 2.93
C ASP A 106 24.68 16.42 1.70
N PHE A 107 23.58 16.68 0.98
CA PHE A 107 23.23 15.97 -0.24
C PHE A 107 24.08 16.44 -1.42
N CYS A 108 24.41 15.51 -2.32
CA CYS A 108 25.24 15.78 -3.50
C CYS A 108 24.48 16.55 -4.59
N ARG A 109 23.15 16.60 -4.48
CA ARG A 109 22.19 17.31 -5.35
C ARG A 109 21.03 17.82 -4.49
N PRO A 110 20.24 18.80 -4.96
CA PRO A 110 19.04 19.25 -4.26
C PRO A 110 18.09 18.09 -3.95
N PHE A 111 17.74 17.94 -2.68
CA PHE A 111 16.86 16.88 -2.18
C PHE A 111 15.42 17.38 -1.96
N HIS A 112 14.43 16.66 -2.52
CA HIS A 112 13.02 17.03 -2.47
C HIS A 112 12.15 15.85 -2.01
N GLU A 113 11.54 15.98 -0.82
CA GLU A 113 10.59 14.99 -0.30
C GLU A 113 9.16 15.22 -0.80
N ASP A 114 8.83 16.47 -1.16
CA ASP A 114 7.53 16.88 -1.63
C ASP A 114 7.61 18.10 -2.59
N GLY A 115 6.44 18.61 -2.98
CA GLY A 115 6.30 19.80 -3.81
C GLY A 115 6.31 19.52 -5.32
N VAL A 116 6.41 20.61 -6.09
CA VAL A 116 6.14 20.60 -7.54
C VAL A 116 7.04 19.67 -8.34
N LEU A 117 8.29 19.45 -7.90
CA LEU A 117 9.22 18.54 -8.56
C LEU A 117 8.83 17.07 -8.32
N VAL A 118 8.43 16.73 -7.10
CA VAL A 118 7.92 15.38 -6.77
C VAL A 118 6.60 15.12 -7.49
N ASP A 119 5.70 16.10 -7.55
CA ASP A 119 4.45 15.98 -8.31
C ASP A 119 4.71 15.76 -9.81
N ALA A 120 5.68 16.49 -10.38
CA ALA A 120 6.10 16.28 -11.76
C ALA A 120 6.68 14.88 -11.99
N ALA A 121 7.52 14.39 -11.07
CA ALA A 121 8.08 13.04 -11.11
C ALA A 121 6.96 11.98 -11.09
N ARG A 122 5.98 12.10 -10.18
CA ARG A 122 4.84 11.18 -10.09
C ARG A 122 3.98 11.20 -11.34
N ALA A 123 3.74 12.39 -11.92
CA ALA A 123 3.02 12.52 -13.18
C ALA A 123 3.76 11.85 -14.37
N GLN A 124 5.09 11.94 -14.42
CA GLN A 124 5.90 11.21 -15.41
C GLN A 124 5.84 9.70 -15.20
N LEU A 125 6.01 9.23 -13.96
CA LEU A 125 5.94 7.81 -13.59
C LEU A 125 4.57 7.21 -13.89
N ARG A 126 3.48 7.94 -13.67
CA ARG A 126 2.12 7.51 -14.03
C ARG A 126 1.98 7.29 -15.53
N ARG A 127 2.40 8.26 -16.35
CA ARG A 127 2.39 8.11 -17.82
C ARG A 127 3.27 6.96 -18.27
N ARG A 128 4.40 6.74 -17.60
CA ARG A 128 5.29 5.61 -17.89
C ARG A 128 4.63 4.27 -17.54
N ALA A 129 3.96 4.16 -16.40
CA ALA A 129 3.19 2.95 -16.06
C ALA A 129 2.12 2.65 -17.13
N GLU A 130 1.37 3.67 -17.58
CA GLU A 130 0.39 3.54 -18.67
C GLU A 130 1.04 3.06 -19.98
N ALA A 131 2.19 3.63 -20.34
CA ALA A 131 2.96 3.20 -21.52
C ALA A 131 3.48 1.75 -21.41
N LEU A 132 3.70 1.27 -20.19
CA LEU A 132 4.07 -0.12 -19.89
C LEU A 132 2.83 -1.05 -19.78
N GLY A 133 1.63 -0.57 -20.14
CA GLY A 133 0.41 -1.37 -20.19
C GLY A 133 -0.37 -1.44 -18.88
N TRP A 134 0.04 -0.69 -17.85
CA TRP A 134 -0.74 -0.58 -16.62
C TRP A 134 -1.97 0.31 -16.85
N ARG A 135 -3.10 -0.05 -16.26
CA ARG A 135 -4.33 0.73 -16.30
C ARG A 135 -5.06 0.68 -14.97
N LEU A 136 -5.76 1.75 -14.64
CA LEU A 136 -6.64 1.78 -13.48
C LEU A 136 -7.98 1.14 -13.86
N GLU A 137 -8.40 0.16 -13.09
CA GLU A 137 -9.71 -0.46 -13.19
C GLU A 137 -10.42 -0.38 -11.85
N THR A 138 -11.72 -0.08 -11.88
CA THR A 138 -12.58 -0.16 -10.70
C THR A 138 -13.09 -1.59 -10.54
N PRO A 139 -12.65 -2.32 -9.50
CA PRO A 139 -13.16 -3.67 -9.27
C PRO A 139 -14.64 -3.66 -8.94
N GLU A 140 -15.31 -4.79 -9.14
CA GLU A 140 -16.65 -4.98 -8.60
C GLU A 140 -16.67 -4.72 -7.08
N PRO A 141 -17.77 -4.20 -6.54
CA PRO A 141 -17.97 -4.11 -5.10
C PRO A 141 -17.71 -5.45 -4.41
N PHE A 142 -16.97 -5.41 -3.30
CA PHE A 142 -16.55 -6.59 -2.53
C PHE A 142 -15.68 -7.62 -3.31
N ALA A 143 -15.03 -7.21 -4.39
CA ALA A 143 -14.06 -8.07 -5.08
C ALA A 143 -12.98 -8.55 -4.07
N ASP A 144 -12.72 -9.86 -4.09
CA ASP A 144 -11.74 -10.53 -3.23
C ASP A 144 -11.96 -10.34 -1.71
N THR A 145 -13.13 -9.85 -1.30
CA THR A 145 -13.50 -9.65 0.11
C THR A 145 -14.08 -10.93 0.70
N HIS A 146 -13.65 -11.29 1.91
CA HIS A 146 -14.18 -12.42 2.67
C HIS A 146 -14.08 -12.19 4.18
N LEU A 147 -14.77 -13.00 4.97
CA LEU A 147 -14.49 -13.10 6.41
C LEU A 147 -13.52 -14.25 6.67
N MET A 148 -12.66 -14.06 7.66
CA MET A 148 -11.98 -15.13 8.39
C MET A 148 -12.68 -15.29 9.74
N VAL A 149 -13.35 -16.43 9.95
CA VAL A 149 -14.11 -16.76 11.16
C VAL A 149 -13.44 -17.95 11.83
N ASP A 150 -12.83 -17.74 13.00
CA ASP A 150 -12.12 -18.76 13.78
C ASP A 150 -11.14 -19.59 12.91
N GLY A 151 -10.40 -18.90 12.03
CA GLY A 151 -9.44 -19.50 11.11
C GLY A 151 -10.03 -20.13 9.83
N ARG A 152 -11.33 -19.95 9.56
CA ARG A 152 -11.99 -20.43 8.35
C ARG A 152 -12.48 -19.29 7.46
N ILE A 153 -12.32 -19.45 6.15
CA ILE A 153 -12.84 -18.49 5.18
C ILE A 153 -14.35 -18.66 5.06
N VAL A 154 -15.08 -17.55 5.19
CA VAL A 154 -16.52 -17.43 4.93
C VAL A 154 -16.72 -16.46 3.78
N GLN A 155 -17.38 -16.95 2.73
CA GLN A 155 -17.66 -16.18 1.52
C GLN A 155 -18.87 -15.26 1.71
N LEU A 156 -18.89 -14.21 0.89
CA LEU A 156 -19.90 -13.18 0.87
C LEU A 156 -21.00 -13.51 -0.16
N ASP A 157 -22.27 -13.39 0.24
CA ASP A 157 -23.36 -13.18 -0.73
C ASP A 157 -23.50 -11.68 -1.00
N ARG A 158 -23.55 -11.28 -2.28
CA ARG A 158 -23.56 -9.86 -2.67
C ARG A 158 -24.57 -9.54 -3.78
N LEU A 159 -25.10 -8.33 -3.72
CA LEU A 159 -25.94 -7.72 -4.74
C LEU A 159 -25.63 -6.22 -4.85
N GLY A 160 -24.88 -5.84 -5.87
CA GLY A 160 -24.43 -4.45 -6.05
C GLY A 160 -23.59 -3.98 -4.86
N LEU A 161 -24.05 -2.94 -4.16
CA LEU A 161 -23.37 -2.34 -3.01
C LEU A 161 -23.75 -2.98 -1.66
N ILE A 162 -24.49 -4.08 -1.68
CA ILE A 162 -24.95 -4.79 -0.48
C ILE A 162 -24.26 -6.14 -0.40
N GLY A 163 -23.69 -6.42 0.76
CA GLY A 163 -23.04 -7.68 1.10
C GLY A 163 -23.64 -8.30 2.37
N CYS A 164 -23.70 -9.64 2.42
CA CYS A 164 -24.14 -10.39 3.59
C CYS A 164 -23.24 -11.60 3.85
N PHE A 165 -22.69 -11.70 5.05
CA PHE A 165 -22.00 -12.89 5.53
C PHE A 165 -22.88 -13.67 6.50
N LEU A 166 -22.74 -15.00 6.48
CA LEU A 166 -23.36 -15.90 7.44
C LEU A 166 -22.29 -16.49 8.35
N LEU A 167 -22.41 -16.29 9.65
CA LEU A 167 -21.47 -16.78 10.65
C LEU A 167 -22.22 -17.39 11.84
N PRO A 168 -21.64 -18.38 12.55
CA PRO A 168 -22.27 -18.91 13.75
C PRO A 168 -22.24 -17.87 14.87
N ALA A 169 -23.30 -17.80 15.68
CA ALA A 169 -23.38 -16.92 16.86
C ALA A 169 -22.27 -17.21 17.90
N THR A 170 -21.66 -18.39 17.83
CA THR A 170 -20.54 -18.79 18.70
C THR A 170 -19.18 -18.27 18.23
N ALA A 171 -19.08 -17.64 17.05
CA ALA A 171 -17.83 -17.13 16.50
C ALA A 171 -17.12 -16.17 17.47
N GLN A 172 -15.79 -16.28 17.58
CA GLN A 172 -14.99 -15.49 18.53
C GLN A 172 -14.00 -14.56 17.81
N GLU A 173 -13.31 -15.08 16.80
CA GLU A 173 -12.34 -14.33 16.01
C GLU A 173 -12.86 -14.12 14.60
N VAL A 174 -13.38 -12.92 14.34
CA VAL A 174 -13.91 -12.56 13.03
C VAL A 174 -13.12 -11.39 12.45
N TRP A 175 -12.53 -11.61 11.29
CA TRP A 175 -11.77 -10.61 10.54
C TRP A 175 -12.38 -10.42 9.16
N LEU A 176 -12.72 -9.18 8.83
CA LEU A 176 -13.05 -8.78 7.48
C LEU A 176 -11.75 -8.53 6.72
N ILE A 177 -11.54 -9.32 5.67
CA ILE A 177 -10.37 -9.25 4.80
C ILE A 177 -10.80 -8.59 3.49
N THR A 178 -10.15 -7.49 3.15
CA THR A 178 -10.48 -6.67 1.99
C THR A 178 -9.20 -6.24 1.28
N PRO A 179 -9.11 -6.28 -0.05
CA PRO A 179 -8.04 -5.56 -0.75
C PRO A 179 -8.09 -4.06 -0.43
N THR A 180 -6.93 -3.45 -0.22
CA THR A 180 -6.81 -2.00 -0.05
C THR A 180 -6.22 -1.35 -1.28
N ASN A 181 -6.50 -0.06 -1.42
CA ASN A 181 -5.68 0.80 -2.26
C ASN A 181 -5.45 2.16 -1.58
N THR A 182 -4.33 2.78 -1.92
CA THR A 182 -3.94 4.12 -1.48
C THR A 182 -4.39 5.12 -2.55
N PRO A 183 -5.39 6.00 -2.30
CA PRO A 183 -5.92 6.89 -3.33
C PRO A 183 -4.84 7.77 -3.98
N ARG A 184 -3.88 8.26 -3.20
CA ARG A 184 -2.75 9.04 -3.70
C ARG A 184 -1.93 8.29 -4.75
N ASP A 185 -1.71 7.00 -4.58
CA ASP A 185 -0.90 6.19 -5.50
C ASP A 185 -1.61 5.97 -6.84
N ALA A 186 -2.94 5.94 -6.82
CA ALA A 186 -3.78 5.98 -8.02
C ALA A 186 -3.95 7.40 -8.61
N ALA A 187 -3.26 8.42 -8.07
CA ALA A 187 -3.44 9.84 -8.39
C ALA A 187 -4.89 10.34 -8.16
N MET A 188 -5.57 9.77 -7.16
CA MET A 188 -6.94 10.11 -6.77
C MET A 188 -6.94 10.90 -5.46
N GLY A 189 -6.49 12.15 -5.53
CA GLY A 189 -6.37 13.04 -4.38
C GLY A 189 -5.11 12.78 -3.55
N LEU A 190 -5.10 13.26 -2.31
CA LEU A 190 -3.90 13.29 -1.45
C LEU A 190 -3.94 12.25 -0.32
N ASP A 191 -5.00 11.46 -0.20
CA ASP A 191 -5.16 10.48 0.88
C ASP A 191 -4.12 9.35 0.76
N GLN A 192 -3.33 9.18 1.83
CA GLN A 192 -2.25 8.20 1.94
C GLN A 192 -2.66 6.92 2.67
N ARG A 193 -3.90 6.83 3.15
CA ARG A 193 -4.38 5.65 3.87
C ARG A 193 -4.56 4.49 2.91
N ASP A 194 -4.27 3.28 3.38
CA ASP A 194 -4.66 2.05 2.71
C ASP A 194 -6.15 1.78 2.97
N LEU A 195 -6.98 2.14 2.00
CA LEU A 195 -8.44 2.12 2.12
C LEU A 195 -9.03 0.88 1.46
N GLY A 196 -9.84 0.14 2.22
CA GLY A 196 -10.59 -1.03 1.77
C GLY A 196 -12.03 -0.67 1.40
N LEU A 197 -13.02 -1.21 2.12
CA LEU A 197 -14.43 -0.94 1.86
C LEU A 197 -14.84 0.41 2.47
N SER A 198 -15.65 1.18 1.73
CA SER A 198 -16.35 2.37 2.24
C SER A 198 -17.71 1.96 2.80
N LEU A 199 -17.80 1.62 4.08
CA LEU A 199 -19.04 1.14 4.70
C LEU A 199 -19.97 2.31 4.99
N SER A 200 -21.19 2.29 4.47
CA SER A 200 -22.27 3.24 4.81
C SER A 200 -23.26 2.66 5.82
N ARG A 201 -23.29 1.34 5.99
CA ARG A 201 -24.11 0.66 7.00
C ARG A 201 -23.50 -0.67 7.42
N LEU A 202 -23.68 -0.99 8.70
CA LEU A 202 -23.31 -2.26 9.31
C LEU A 202 -24.49 -2.74 10.15
N ALA A 203 -25.03 -3.93 9.87
CA ALA A 203 -26.18 -4.47 10.59
C ALA A 203 -26.03 -5.98 10.86
N LEU A 204 -26.61 -6.42 11.97
CA LEU A 204 -26.57 -7.79 12.46
C LEU A 204 -27.96 -8.29 12.84
N ASP A 205 -28.30 -9.52 12.46
CA ASP A 205 -29.48 -10.21 12.97
C ASP A 205 -29.40 -11.73 12.75
N ASP A 206 -30.28 -12.51 13.38
CA ASP A 206 -30.35 -13.97 13.23
C ASP A 206 -31.67 -14.44 12.59
N GLY A 207 -32.50 -13.51 12.11
CA GLY A 207 -33.83 -13.78 11.57
C GLY A 207 -34.91 -14.08 12.59
N LEU A 208 -34.57 -14.08 13.87
CA LEU A 208 -35.51 -14.26 14.96
C LEU A 208 -35.67 -12.97 15.76
N HIS A 209 -34.57 -12.24 15.93
CA HIS A 209 -34.54 -10.94 16.58
C HIS A 209 -34.62 -9.78 15.59
N ALA A 210 -34.96 -8.59 16.10
CA ALA A 210 -34.93 -7.36 15.32
C ALA A 210 -33.51 -7.04 14.84
N VAL A 211 -33.42 -6.41 13.67
CA VAL A 211 -32.14 -5.99 13.10
C VAL A 211 -31.43 -5.01 14.03
N ARG A 212 -30.19 -5.33 14.38
CA ARG A 212 -29.30 -4.50 15.18
C ARG A 212 -28.41 -3.68 14.25
N GLU A 213 -28.70 -2.39 14.14
CA GLU A 213 -27.79 -1.45 13.49
C GLU A 213 -26.57 -1.20 14.38
N ILE A 214 -25.38 -1.24 13.78
CA ILE A 214 -24.13 -0.92 14.44
C ILE A 214 -23.69 0.46 13.95
N ALA A 215 -23.49 1.38 14.89
CA ALA A 215 -22.98 2.71 14.56
C ALA A 215 -21.59 2.59 13.91
N LEU A 216 -21.35 3.33 12.84
CA LEU A 216 -20.07 3.23 12.13
C LEU A 216 -18.90 3.69 13.01
N ASP A 217 -19.13 4.59 13.94
CA ASP A 217 -18.17 5.08 14.95
C ASP A 217 -18.16 4.25 16.25
N ASP A 218 -18.76 3.05 16.27
CA ASP A 218 -18.75 2.17 17.45
C ASP A 218 -17.31 1.96 17.95
N SER A 219 -17.09 2.27 19.23
CA SER A 219 -15.78 2.31 19.87
C SER A 219 -15.10 0.95 19.97
N ARG A 220 -15.82 -0.14 19.70
CA ARG A 220 -15.24 -1.50 19.66
C ARG A 220 -14.59 -1.81 18.31
N MET A 221 -14.98 -1.13 17.23
CA MET A 221 -14.41 -1.31 15.89
C MET A 221 -13.14 -0.47 15.75
N VAL A 222 -12.05 -0.89 16.40
CA VAL A 222 -10.77 -0.16 16.39
C VAL A 222 -9.78 -0.80 15.43
N ASP A 223 -9.60 -2.12 15.57
CA ASP A 223 -8.56 -2.86 14.88
C ASP A 223 -8.86 -2.98 13.38
N GLY A 224 -8.05 -2.32 12.57
CA GLY A 224 -8.16 -2.30 11.11
C GLY A 224 -9.30 -1.46 10.55
N PHE A 225 -9.84 -0.51 11.31
CA PHE A 225 -10.78 0.49 10.80
C PHE A 225 -10.16 1.89 10.86
N HIS A 226 -10.37 2.69 9.81
CA HIS A 226 -10.01 4.10 9.81
C HIS A 226 -10.97 4.92 10.66
N ILE A 227 -10.64 6.19 10.93
CA ILE A 227 -11.55 7.11 11.62
C ILE A 227 -12.87 7.21 10.84
N ALA A 228 -13.98 7.17 11.57
CA ALA A 228 -15.31 7.31 10.97
C ALA A 228 -15.48 8.72 10.38
N GLU A 229 -16.01 8.76 9.16
CA GLU A 229 -16.38 10.00 8.48
C GLU A 229 -17.90 10.20 8.59
N VAL A 230 -18.41 11.34 8.11
CA VAL A 230 -19.79 11.79 8.39
C VAL A 230 -20.87 10.76 8.05
N ASP A 231 -20.72 10.08 6.92
CA ASP A 231 -21.73 9.17 6.34
C ASP A 231 -21.18 7.76 6.02
N HIS A 232 -19.92 7.50 6.35
CA HIS A 232 -19.27 6.23 6.05
C HIS A 232 -18.03 6.00 6.91
N ARG A 233 -17.51 4.78 6.86
CA ARG A 233 -16.23 4.43 7.46
C ARG A 233 -15.44 3.49 6.59
N TRP A 234 -14.16 3.79 6.42
CA TRP A 234 -13.26 2.93 5.66
C TRP A 234 -12.71 1.79 6.51
N THR A 235 -12.69 0.58 5.96
CA THR A 235 -11.89 -0.53 6.49
C THR A 235 -10.44 -0.39 6.02
N GLY A 236 -9.49 -0.96 6.77
CA GLY A 236 -8.18 -1.35 6.24
C GLY A 236 -8.26 -2.71 5.53
N GLY A 237 -7.10 -3.33 5.30
CA GLY A 237 -7.02 -4.61 4.60
C GLY A 237 -7.42 -5.83 5.43
N ARG A 238 -7.38 -5.67 6.75
CA ARG A 238 -7.80 -6.64 7.74
C ARG A 238 -8.43 -5.90 8.91
N ALA A 239 -9.73 -6.04 9.11
CA ALA A 239 -10.49 -5.33 10.12
C ALA A 239 -11.21 -6.30 11.05
N ARG A 240 -11.06 -6.14 12.37
CA ARG A 240 -11.68 -7.04 13.35
C ARG A 240 -13.13 -6.67 13.59
N ILE A 241 -14.05 -7.61 13.40
CA ILE A 241 -15.45 -7.45 13.81
C ILE A 241 -15.60 -8.06 15.21
N PRO A 242 -15.82 -7.27 16.28
CA PRO A 242 -15.85 -7.78 17.65
C PRO A 242 -17.07 -8.67 17.93
N ALA A 243 -16.86 -9.80 18.62
CA ALA A 243 -17.93 -10.76 18.92
C ALA A 243 -19.05 -10.19 19.79
N ASP A 244 -18.73 -9.19 20.62
CA ASP A 244 -19.71 -8.47 21.43
C ASP A 244 -20.78 -7.75 20.58
N LEU A 245 -20.52 -7.51 19.29
CA LEU A 245 -21.50 -6.91 18.38
C LEU A 245 -22.72 -7.82 18.16
N TRP A 246 -22.57 -9.15 18.23
CA TRP A 246 -23.67 -10.12 18.08
C TRP A 246 -24.03 -10.86 19.37
N ALA A 247 -23.57 -10.36 20.53
CA ALA A 247 -23.98 -10.91 21.82
C ALA A 247 -25.53 -10.97 21.94
N GLY A 248 -26.04 -12.14 22.34
CA GLY A 248 -27.47 -12.43 22.49
C GLY A 248 -28.18 -12.91 21.22
N LEU A 249 -27.55 -12.89 20.05
CA LEU A 249 -28.06 -13.57 18.86
C LEU A 249 -27.79 -15.08 18.96
N ILE A 250 -28.60 -15.89 18.27
CA ILE A 250 -28.52 -17.35 18.32
C ILE A 250 -28.41 -17.98 16.93
N GLY A 251 -27.87 -19.21 16.87
CA GLY A 251 -27.78 -19.95 15.62
C GLY A 251 -26.86 -19.28 14.60
N THR A 252 -27.42 -18.86 13.46
CA THR A 252 -26.69 -18.20 12.38
C THR A 252 -26.94 -16.70 12.42
N VAL A 253 -25.86 -15.94 12.58
CA VAL A 253 -25.85 -14.48 12.50
C VAL A 253 -25.62 -14.07 11.04
N ARG A 254 -26.39 -13.09 10.59
CA ARG A 254 -26.24 -12.41 9.30
C ARG A 254 -25.56 -11.08 9.55
N LEU A 255 -24.35 -10.92 9.02
CA LEU A 255 -23.61 -9.68 9.02
C LEU A 255 -23.81 -8.99 7.67
N ARG A 256 -24.63 -7.93 7.67
CA ARG A 256 -24.91 -7.13 6.49
C ARG A 256 -24.00 -5.90 6.44
N LEU A 257 -23.42 -5.67 5.26
CA LEU A 257 -22.60 -4.52 4.91
C LEU A 257 -23.27 -3.78 3.74
N ASP A 258 -23.51 -2.48 3.88
CA ASP A 258 -23.84 -1.63 2.74
C ASP A 258 -22.65 -0.71 2.46
N LEU A 259 -22.28 -0.55 1.19
CA LEU A 259 -21.20 0.35 0.77
C LEU A 259 -21.76 1.72 0.39
N ARG A 260 -20.98 2.77 0.67
CA ARG A 260 -21.28 4.14 0.26
C ARG A 260 -21.26 4.31 -1.27
N GLY A 261 -20.40 3.55 -1.94
CA GLY A 261 -20.17 3.67 -3.37
C GLY A 261 -19.32 2.54 -3.93
N PRO A 262 -18.88 2.65 -5.20
CA PRO A 262 -18.02 1.65 -5.81
C PRO A 262 -16.66 1.55 -5.10
N SER A 263 -15.95 0.44 -5.36
CA SER A 263 -14.59 0.22 -4.90
C SER A 263 -13.64 1.31 -5.39
N LEU A 264 -12.51 1.50 -4.70
CA LEU A 264 -11.42 2.30 -5.23
C LEU A 264 -10.82 1.63 -6.48
N PRO A 265 -10.51 2.39 -7.55
CA PRO A 265 -9.77 1.87 -8.69
C PRO A 265 -8.43 1.29 -8.25
N ARG A 266 -7.97 0.19 -8.87
CA ARG A 266 -6.66 -0.40 -8.65
C ARG A 266 -5.89 -0.51 -9.96
N TRP A 267 -4.56 -0.44 -9.88
CA TRP A 267 -3.71 -0.69 -11.03
C TRP A 267 -3.75 -2.17 -11.40
N VAL A 268 -3.99 -2.45 -12.68
CA VAL A 268 -3.88 -3.79 -13.28
C VAL A 268 -3.00 -3.71 -14.51
N VAL A 269 -2.32 -4.81 -14.82
CA VAL A 269 -1.49 -4.94 -16.03
C VAL A 269 -1.78 -6.30 -16.65
N THR A 270 -1.85 -6.35 -17.99
CA THR A 270 -2.02 -7.63 -18.67
C THR A 270 -0.73 -8.45 -18.62
N PRO A 271 -0.82 -9.78 -18.46
CA PRO A 271 0.38 -10.65 -18.43
C PRO A 271 1.27 -10.50 -19.68
N GLU A 272 0.67 -10.21 -20.83
CA GLU A 272 1.37 -9.99 -22.10
C GLU A 272 2.32 -8.77 -22.03
N ALA A 273 1.89 -7.66 -21.40
CA ALA A 273 2.71 -6.46 -21.22
C ALA A 273 3.85 -6.66 -20.19
N MET A 274 3.66 -7.55 -19.21
CA MET A 274 4.73 -7.93 -18.27
C MET A 274 5.83 -8.77 -18.95
N SER A 275 5.48 -9.58 -19.96
CA SER A 275 6.44 -10.47 -20.65
C SER A 275 7.41 -9.74 -21.57
N THR A 276 7.01 -8.61 -22.16
CA THR A 276 7.88 -7.74 -22.99
C THR A 276 8.94 -7.00 -22.17
N ALA A 277 8.81 -6.94 -20.85
CA ALA A 277 9.82 -6.37 -19.95
C ALA A 277 10.83 -7.41 -19.42
N GLY A 278 10.60 -8.71 -19.65
CA GLY A 278 11.45 -9.79 -19.14
C GLY A 278 12.05 -10.71 -20.20
N SER A 279 11.85 -10.43 -21.49
CA SER A 279 12.21 -11.34 -22.59
C SER A 279 13.58 -11.09 -23.24
N GLU A 280 14.36 -10.10 -22.80
CA GLU A 280 15.75 -9.95 -23.25
C GLU A 280 16.78 -10.73 -22.39
N ASP A 281 16.36 -11.40 -21.32
CA ASP A 281 17.26 -12.10 -20.37
C ASP A 281 17.51 -13.59 -20.70
N GLN A 282 17.37 -13.99 -21.96
CA GLN A 282 17.85 -15.30 -22.45
C GLN A 282 18.52 -15.19 -23.82
N VAL A 283 19.67 -14.52 -23.93
CA VAL A 283 20.83 -14.97 -24.73
C VAL A 283 22.07 -14.18 -24.30
N ALA A 284 23.09 -14.92 -23.84
CA ALA A 284 24.54 -14.62 -23.75
C ALA A 284 25.11 -14.62 -22.32
#